data_AF-A0A4U7AZQ0-F1
#
_entry.id   AF-A0A4U7AZQ0-F1
#
_cell.length_a   1.000
_cell.length_b   1.000
_cell.length_c   1.000
_cell.angle_alpha   90.00
_cell.angle_beta   90.00
_cell.angle_gamma   90.00
#
_symmetry.space_group_name_H-M   'P 1'
#
loop_
_entity.id
_entity.type
_entity.pdbx_description
1 polymer ?
#
loop_
_entity_poly.entity_id
_entity_poly.type
_entity_poly.pdbx_seq_one_letter_code
_entity_poly.pdbx_strand_id
1 'polypeptide(L)'
;MATANLPSREDFQIGWVCALPVEAAAAKQMLDEHLELEVDQEASDSNHYTYGRIGRHIIAITRLPGRYGISPATEVATNMARTFPNLRVILMVGLGGGIPSPEHDIRLGDVVIGVPTGRSSGVEQYDLGKHIADGSFQRTGCLNSPPSSILGAISEVKERELVGEQRYTDILE
;
A
#
# COMPACT_ATOMS: atom_id res chain seq x y z
N MET A 1 18.76 14.55 -30.31
CA MET A 1 18.71 13.90 -28.99
C MET A 1 17.54 14.51 -28.25
N ALA A 2 16.45 13.76 -28.06
CA ALA A 2 15.33 14.24 -27.25
C ALA A 2 15.80 14.23 -25.79
N THR A 3 15.80 15.39 -25.14
CA THR A 3 15.90 15.47 -23.68
C THR A 3 14.65 14.77 -23.14
N ALA A 4 14.81 13.61 -22.51
CA ALA A 4 13.72 13.00 -21.78
C ALA A 4 13.31 13.99 -20.68
N ASN A 5 12.10 14.55 -20.77
CA ASN A 5 11.58 15.36 -19.68
C ASN A 5 11.44 14.45 -18.47
N LEU A 6 12.17 14.77 -17.40
CA LEU A 6 12.06 14.08 -16.14
C LEU A 6 10.65 14.31 -15.56
N PRO A 7 10.02 13.28 -14.96
CA PRO A 7 8.70 13.42 -14.35
C PRO A 7 8.66 14.51 -13.27
N SER A 8 7.57 15.26 -13.22
CA SER A 8 7.28 16.20 -12.13
C SER A 8 6.42 15.54 -11.04
N ARG A 9 6.16 16.25 -9.94
CA ARG A 9 5.32 15.75 -8.83
C ARG A 9 3.90 15.36 -9.26
N GLU A 10 3.39 15.99 -10.31
CA GLU A 10 2.08 15.72 -10.92
C GLU A 10 2.03 14.41 -11.71
N ASP A 11 3.19 13.85 -12.09
CA ASP A 11 3.28 12.62 -12.86
C ASP A 11 3.21 11.36 -11.99
N PHE A 12 3.23 11.48 -10.66
CA PHE A 12 3.12 10.34 -9.76
C PHE A 12 1.67 9.92 -9.58
N GLN A 13 1.36 8.63 -9.80
CA GLN A 13 0.00 8.11 -9.66
C GLN A 13 -0.19 7.17 -8.47
N ILE A 14 0.88 6.53 -8.00
CA ILE A 14 0.82 5.51 -6.95
C ILE A 14 1.84 5.85 -5.85
N GLY A 15 1.36 5.93 -4.62
CA GLY A 15 2.19 5.96 -3.43
C GLY A 15 2.35 4.55 -2.87
N TRP A 16 3.56 4.19 -2.45
CA TRP A 16 3.86 2.94 -1.77
C TRP A 16 4.52 3.25 -0.44
N VAL A 17 3.87 2.91 0.67
CA VAL A 17 4.38 3.10 2.03
C VAL A 17 4.77 1.75 2.61
N CYS A 18 6.02 1.64 3.03
CA CYS A 18 6.52 0.48 3.78
C CYS A 18 6.65 0.80 5.27
N ALA A 19 6.46 -0.19 6.15
CA ALA A 19 6.76 -0.07 7.57
C ALA A 19 8.27 -0.22 7.84
N LEU A 20 8.91 -1.21 7.20
CA LEU A 20 10.25 -1.68 7.51
C LEU A 20 11.28 -1.33 6.43
N PRO A 21 12.57 -1.20 6.80
CA PRO A 21 13.66 -1.08 5.82
C PRO A 21 13.75 -2.26 4.85
N VAL A 22 13.49 -3.49 5.32
CA VAL A 22 13.52 -4.69 4.47
C VAL A 22 12.39 -4.68 3.45
N GLU A 23 11.21 -4.20 3.83
CA GLU A 23 10.08 -4.02 2.91
C GLU A 23 10.36 -2.94 1.87
N ALA A 24 10.97 -1.82 2.29
CA ALA A 24 11.39 -0.77 1.36
C ALA A 24 12.49 -1.25 0.40
N ALA A 25 13.42 -2.10 0.88
CA ALA A 25 14.43 -2.72 0.03
C ALA A 25 13.80 -3.63 -1.02
N ALA A 26 12.84 -4.47 -0.63
CA ALA A 26 12.08 -5.31 -1.55
C ALA A 26 11.29 -4.46 -2.56
N ALA A 27 10.54 -3.46 -2.10
CA ALA A 27 9.77 -2.56 -2.96
C ALA A 27 10.63 -1.87 -4.02
N LYS A 28 11.86 -1.47 -3.66
CA LYS A 28 12.82 -0.90 -4.62
C LYS A 28 13.23 -1.90 -5.70
N GLN A 29 13.42 -3.17 -5.36
CA GLN A 29 13.78 -4.21 -6.33
C GLN A 29 12.61 -4.59 -7.25
N MET A 30 11.37 -4.26 -6.87
CA MET A 30 10.18 -4.51 -7.70
C MET A 30 9.96 -3.44 -8.79
N LEU A 31 10.80 -2.40 -8.83
CA LEU A 31 10.72 -1.39 -9.86
C LEU A 31 11.27 -1.93 -11.18
N ASP A 32 10.53 -1.76 -12.28
CA ASP A 32 11.02 -2.03 -13.63
C ASP A 32 12.13 -1.03 -14.02
N GLU A 33 12.02 0.20 -13.50
CA GLU A 33 12.98 1.28 -13.72
C GLU A 33 13.14 2.12 -12.45
N HIS A 34 14.38 2.38 -12.07
CA HIS A 34 14.72 3.34 -11.02
C HIS A 34 14.85 4.75 -11.62
N LEU A 35 14.17 5.72 -11.01
CA LEU A 35 14.22 7.10 -11.46
C LEU A 35 15.06 7.93 -10.48
N GLU A 36 16.18 8.46 -10.94
CA GLU A 36 17.00 9.42 -10.19
C GLU A 36 16.43 10.83 -10.40
N LEU A 37 15.54 11.24 -9.49
CA LEU A 37 14.82 12.51 -9.55
C LEU A 37 15.04 13.34 -8.30
N GLU A 38 15.14 14.65 -8.49
CA GLU A 38 14.96 15.63 -7.43
C GLU A 38 13.54 16.22 -7.59
N VAL A 39 12.60 15.72 -6.80
CA VAL A 39 11.25 16.28 -6.76
C VAL A 39 11.25 17.45 -5.77
N ASP A 40 10.62 18.56 -6.15
CA ASP A 40 10.41 19.70 -5.27
C ASP A 40 9.45 19.32 -4.12
N GLN A 41 10.07 18.90 -3.02
CA GLN A 41 9.42 18.48 -1.79
C GLN A 41 9.40 19.65 -0.80
N GLU A 42 8.22 19.93 -0.23
CA GLU A 42 8.10 20.95 0.80
C GLU A 42 8.98 20.63 2.01
N ALA A 43 9.61 21.66 2.61
CA ALA A 43 10.42 21.49 3.83
C ALA A 43 9.65 20.89 5.03
N SER A 44 8.31 20.94 4.99
CA SER A 44 7.42 20.34 5.98
C SER A 44 7.22 18.83 5.80
N ASP A 45 7.53 18.30 4.62
CA ASP A 45 7.53 16.87 4.35
C ASP A 45 8.88 16.29 4.77
N SER A 46 8.87 15.44 5.80
CA SER A 46 10.05 14.76 6.33
C SER A 46 10.28 13.37 5.71
N ASN A 47 9.44 12.97 4.75
CA ASN A 47 9.55 11.66 4.10
C ASN A 47 10.80 11.58 3.24
N HIS A 48 11.35 10.36 3.16
CA HIS A 48 12.44 10.03 2.24
C HIS A 48 11.90 9.15 1.13
N TYR A 49 11.79 9.71 -0.07
CA TYR A 49 11.24 8.99 -1.20
C TYR A 49 12.29 8.24 -2.02
N THR A 50 11.83 7.22 -2.72
CA THR A 50 12.52 6.59 -3.85
C THR A 50 11.53 6.51 -4.99
N TYR A 51 12.00 6.80 -6.20
CA TYR A 51 11.15 6.93 -7.37
C TYR A 51 11.45 5.82 -8.37
N GLY A 52 10.41 5.39 -9.07
CA GLY A 52 10.57 4.39 -10.11
C GLY A 52 9.32 4.19 -10.93
N ARG A 53 9.36 3.19 -11.79
CA ARG A 53 8.23 2.76 -12.61
C ARG A 53 7.91 1.29 -12.37
N ILE A 54 6.60 0.99 -12.41
CA ILE A 54 6.09 -0.37 -12.61
C ILE A 54 5.08 -0.30 -13.74
N GLY A 55 5.40 -0.97 -14.85
CA GLY A 55 4.76 -0.87 -16.14
C GLY A 55 4.63 0.59 -16.59
N ARG A 56 3.38 1.04 -16.69
CA ARG A 56 3.07 2.41 -17.14
C ARG A 56 3.06 3.44 -16.00
N HIS A 57 3.08 3.00 -14.74
CA HIS A 57 2.85 3.85 -13.57
C HIS A 57 4.15 4.36 -12.98
N ILE A 58 4.15 5.63 -12.59
CA ILE A 58 5.26 6.26 -11.85
C ILE A 58 4.91 6.20 -10.36
N ILE A 59 5.83 5.63 -9.58
CA ILE A 59 5.61 5.27 -8.18
C ILE A 59 6.55 6.05 -7.28
N ALA A 60 6.00 6.60 -6.19
CA ALA A 60 6.78 7.15 -5.08
C ALA A 60 6.74 6.17 -3.92
N ILE A 61 7.89 5.59 -3.57
CA ILE A 61 8.06 4.68 -2.44
C ILE A 61 8.60 5.48 -1.25
N THR A 62 8.03 5.31 -0.07
CA THR A 62 8.58 5.82 1.18
C THR A 62 8.47 4.77 2.28
N ARG A 63 9.03 5.08 3.45
CA ARG A 63 8.96 4.22 4.64
C ARG A 63 8.73 5.03 5.90
N LEU A 64 8.22 4.36 6.94
CA LEU A 64 8.06 4.97 8.26
C LEU A 64 9.42 5.38 8.88
N PRO A 65 9.46 6.45 9.71
CA PRO A 65 10.69 7.01 10.28
C PRO A 65 11.20 6.20 11.49
N GLY A 66 11.38 4.89 11.34
CA GLY A 66 11.91 4.01 12.40
C GLY A 66 10.99 3.82 13.60
N ARG A 67 9.75 4.33 13.54
CA ARG A 67 8.69 4.13 14.52
C ARG A 67 7.48 3.54 13.82
N TYR A 68 6.97 2.44 14.35
CA TYR A 68 5.76 1.78 13.84
C TYR A 68 4.51 2.38 14.46
N GLY A 69 3.39 2.21 13.76
CA GLY A 69 2.06 2.54 14.28
C GLY A 69 1.23 3.40 13.33
N ILE A 70 -0.02 3.63 13.73
CA ILE A 70 -1.02 4.36 12.95
C ILE A 70 -0.62 5.83 12.79
N SER A 71 -0.08 6.49 13.83
CA SER A 71 0.26 7.91 13.76
C SER A 71 1.42 8.20 12.79
N PRO A 72 2.58 7.50 12.86
CA PRO A 72 3.63 7.68 11.85
C PRO A 72 3.15 7.36 10.43
N ALA A 73 2.33 6.32 10.25
CA ALA A 73 1.78 5.98 8.94
C ALA A 73 0.84 7.07 8.39
N THR A 74 0.01 7.65 9.25
CA THR A 74 -0.86 8.78 8.89
C THR A 74 -0.06 10.00 8.48
N GLU A 75 0.99 10.35 9.23
CA GLU A 75 1.87 11.48 8.92
C GLU A 75 2.54 11.30 7.56
N VAL A 76 3.15 10.12 7.34
CA VAL A 76 3.84 9.76 6.09
C VAL A 76 2.87 9.83 4.91
N ALA A 77 1.70 9.22 5.00
CA ALA A 77 0.71 9.22 3.93
C ALA A 77 0.15 10.63 3.65
N THR A 78 -0.07 11.43 4.68
CA THR A 78 -0.56 12.82 4.54
C THR A 78 0.46 13.70 3.84
N ASN A 79 1.73 13.58 4.21
CA ASN A 79 2.82 14.29 3.56
C ASN A 79 2.97 13.85 2.10
N MET A 80 2.94 12.55 1.82
CA MET A 80 2.97 12.01 0.46
C MET A 80 1.82 12.54 -0.41
N ALA A 81 0.59 12.55 0.10
CA ALA A 81 -0.57 13.09 -0.62
C ALA A 81 -0.44 14.59 -0.92
N ARG A 82 0.24 15.35 -0.04
CA ARG A 82 0.50 16.79 -0.25
C ARG A 82 1.59 17.02 -1.30
N THR A 83 2.67 16.24 -1.25
CA THR A 83 3.80 16.34 -2.18
C THR A 83 3.43 15.91 -3.59
N PHE A 84 2.64 14.85 -3.75
CA PHE A 84 2.23 14.31 -5.05
C PHE A 84 0.71 14.49 -5.27
N PRO A 85 0.29 15.60 -5.91
CA PRO A 85 -1.12 16.00 -5.93
C PRO A 85 -2.03 15.08 -6.77
N ASN A 86 -1.46 14.29 -7.68
CA ASN A 86 -2.20 13.44 -8.61
C ASN A 86 -2.19 11.94 -8.22
N LEU A 87 -1.79 11.63 -6.98
CA LEU A 87 -1.90 10.27 -6.48
C LEU A 87 -3.34 9.77 -6.55
N ARG A 88 -3.52 8.60 -7.16
CA ARG A 88 -4.80 7.90 -7.24
C ARG A 88 -5.01 6.99 -6.05
N VAL A 89 -3.93 6.48 -5.48
CA VAL A 89 -3.92 5.58 -4.34
C VAL A 89 -2.59 5.67 -3.61
N ILE A 90 -2.63 5.48 -2.29
CA ILE A 90 -1.46 5.20 -1.47
C ILE A 90 -1.66 3.79 -0.90
N LEU A 91 -0.72 2.90 -1.19
CA LEU A 91 -0.74 1.51 -0.73
C LEU A 91 0.20 1.36 0.46
N MET A 92 -0.32 0.82 1.55
CA MET A 92 0.51 0.29 2.63
C MET A 92 0.85 -1.16 2.28
N VAL A 93 2.12 -1.45 1.99
CA VAL A 93 2.57 -2.79 1.60
C VAL A 93 3.74 -3.18 2.46
N GLY A 94 3.64 -4.34 3.10
CA GLY A 94 4.64 -4.83 4.02
C GLY A 94 4.35 -6.25 4.50
N LEU A 95 5.17 -6.72 5.43
CA LEU A 95 5.04 -8.02 6.05
C LEU A 95 3.90 -8.00 7.08
N GLY A 96 3.17 -9.10 7.16
CA GLY A 96 2.10 -9.29 8.14
C GLY A 96 2.23 -10.63 8.86
N GLY A 97 1.68 -10.70 10.07
CA GLY A 97 1.46 -11.97 10.76
C GLY A 97 0.13 -12.59 10.33
N GLY A 98 0.11 -13.91 10.13
CA GLY A 98 -1.10 -14.67 9.81
C GLY A 98 -1.67 -15.38 11.04
N ILE A 99 -3.00 -15.51 11.10
CA ILE A 99 -3.72 -16.33 12.09
C ILE A 99 -4.51 -17.38 11.28
N PRO A 100 -3.90 -18.53 10.93
CA PRO A 100 -4.59 -19.56 10.15
C PRO A 100 -5.73 -20.20 10.95
N SER A 101 -6.79 -20.60 10.24
CA SER A 101 -7.91 -21.38 10.79
C SER A 101 -8.31 -22.50 9.80
N PRO A 102 -9.11 -23.50 10.22
CA PRO A 102 -9.61 -24.52 9.28
C PRO A 102 -10.38 -23.93 8.08
N GLU A 103 -10.98 -22.76 8.24
CA GLU A 103 -11.71 -22.02 7.20
C GLU A 103 -10.80 -21.09 6.38
N HIS A 104 -9.61 -20.75 6.90
CA HIS A 104 -8.65 -19.84 6.27
C HIS A 104 -7.23 -20.42 6.35
N ASP A 105 -6.85 -21.12 5.29
CA ASP A 105 -5.51 -21.71 5.13
C ASP A 105 -4.48 -20.63 4.74
N ILE A 106 -4.07 -19.82 5.72
CA ILE A 106 -3.07 -18.77 5.56
C ILE A 106 -1.67 -19.37 5.77
N ARG A 107 -0.80 -19.21 4.78
CA ARG A 107 0.56 -19.77 4.74
C ARG A 107 1.61 -18.69 4.57
N LEU A 108 2.86 -19.02 4.92
CA LEU A 108 4.00 -18.15 4.62
C LEU A 108 4.15 -18.02 3.10
N GLY A 109 4.27 -16.78 2.64
CA GLY A 109 4.33 -16.44 1.21
C GLY A 109 3.00 -15.97 0.64
N ASP A 110 1.88 -16.16 1.34
CA ASP A 110 0.59 -15.64 0.88
C ASP A 110 0.57 -14.12 0.89
N VAL A 111 0.01 -13.54 -0.17
CA VAL A 111 -0.25 -12.11 -0.28
C VAL A 111 -1.70 -11.84 0.09
N VAL A 112 -1.90 -11.12 1.19
CA VAL A 112 -3.24 -10.75 1.65
C VAL A 112 -3.59 -9.34 1.17
N ILE A 113 -4.76 -9.21 0.54
CA ILE A 113 -5.29 -7.93 0.07
C ILE A 113 -6.51 -7.59 0.92
N GLY A 114 -6.57 -6.36 1.46
CA GLY A 114 -7.72 -5.87 2.20
C GLY A 114 -8.91 -5.62 1.28
N VAL A 115 -9.87 -6.55 1.24
CA VAL A 115 -11.08 -6.46 0.41
C VAL A 115 -12.31 -6.20 1.28
N PRO A 116 -13.13 -5.16 1.01
CA PRO A 116 -14.38 -4.93 1.73
C PRO A 116 -15.34 -6.12 1.64
N THR A 117 -15.90 -6.53 2.76
CA THR A 117 -16.92 -7.58 2.83
C THR A 117 -18.01 -7.22 3.85
N GLY A 118 -19.27 -7.21 3.42
CA GLY A 118 -20.40 -6.86 4.28
C GLY A 118 -20.23 -5.49 4.95
N ARG A 119 -19.96 -5.48 6.27
CA ARG A 119 -19.71 -4.26 7.06
C ARG A 119 -18.23 -3.94 7.25
N SER A 120 -17.32 -4.76 6.74
CA SER A 120 -15.87 -4.57 6.83
C SER A 120 -15.35 -3.82 5.61
N SER A 121 -14.43 -2.88 5.82
CA SER A 121 -13.72 -2.17 4.75
C SER A 121 -12.52 -2.95 4.20
N GLY A 122 -12.30 -4.19 4.66
CA GLY A 122 -11.14 -5.00 4.33
C GLY A 122 -9.95 -4.78 5.27
N VAL A 123 -10.02 -3.80 6.15
CA VAL A 123 -9.06 -3.55 7.23
C VAL A 123 -9.85 -3.24 8.50
N GLU A 124 -9.61 -4.02 9.55
CA GLU A 124 -10.31 -3.87 10.83
C GLU A 124 -9.37 -3.31 11.89
N GLN A 125 -9.77 -2.18 12.46
CA GLN A 125 -9.07 -1.61 13.60
C GLN A 125 -9.65 -2.23 14.89
N TYR A 126 -8.93 -3.18 15.47
CA TYR A 126 -9.39 -3.98 16.62
C TYR A 126 -9.56 -3.17 17.91
N ASP A 127 -8.86 -2.05 18.07
CA ASP A 127 -8.99 -1.14 19.22
C ASP A 127 -10.08 -0.08 19.02
N LEU A 128 -10.76 -0.03 17.87
CA LEU A 128 -11.82 0.93 17.56
C LEU A 128 -13.21 0.37 17.92
N GLY A 129 -13.50 0.37 19.21
CA GLY A 129 -14.82 -0.01 19.72
C GLY A 129 -15.01 0.37 21.18
N LYS A 130 -16.12 -0.09 21.74
CA LYS A 130 -16.46 0.13 23.14
C LYS A 130 -16.92 -1.18 23.78
N HIS A 131 -16.56 -1.36 25.04
CA HIS A 131 -17.20 -2.38 25.86
C HIS A 131 -18.59 -1.88 26.24
N ILE A 132 -19.61 -2.72 26.01
CA ILE A 132 -20.98 -2.42 26.41
C ILE A 132 -21.30 -3.14 27.73
N ALA A 133 -22.45 -2.81 28.34
CA ALA A 133 -22.77 -3.20 29.72
C ALA A 133 -22.82 -4.73 29.97
N ASP A 134 -23.02 -5.54 28.93
CA ASP A 134 -22.99 -7.00 29.00
C ASP A 134 -21.58 -7.62 28.92
N GLY A 135 -20.54 -6.78 28.82
CA GLY A 135 -19.15 -7.20 28.71
C GLY A 135 -18.68 -7.48 27.28
N SER A 136 -19.57 -7.45 26.29
CA SER A 136 -19.20 -7.62 24.89
C SER A 136 -18.51 -6.38 24.32
N PHE A 137 -17.66 -6.58 23.31
CA PHE A 137 -17.03 -5.50 22.57
C PHE A 137 -17.86 -5.16 21.33
N GLN A 138 -18.29 -3.91 21.23
CA GLN A 138 -19.01 -3.39 20.09
C GLN A 138 -18.08 -2.49 19.25
N ARG A 139 -17.83 -2.89 18.00
CA ARG A 139 -17.13 -2.04 17.03
C ARG A 139 -17.95 -0.78 16.76
N THR A 140 -17.32 0.40 16.82
CA THR A 140 -18.01 1.69 16.68
C THR A 140 -17.71 2.41 15.37
N GLY A 141 -16.78 1.89 14.55
CA GLY A 141 -16.39 2.48 13.28
C GLY A 141 -15.92 1.48 12.23
N CYS A 142 -15.59 1.99 11.06
CA CYS A 142 -14.93 1.28 9.96
C CYS A 142 -14.04 2.27 9.21
N LEU A 143 -12.99 1.77 8.56
CA LEU A 143 -12.18 2.57 7.66
C LEU A 143 -12.91 2.76 6.33
N ASN A 144 -12.41 3.68 5.50
CA ASN A 144 -12.91 3.84 4.13
C ASN A 144 -12.60 2.58 3.31
N SER A 145 -13.51 2.24 2.39
CA SER A 145 -13.24 1.21 1.40
C SER A 145 -12.23 1.71 0.36
N PRO A 146 -11.43 0.81 -0.26
CA PRO A 146 -10.60 1.17 -1.40
C PRO A 146 -11.43 1.80 -2.54
N PRO A 147 -10.85 2.70 -3.35
CA PRO A 147 -11.53 3.27 -4.52
C PRO A 147 -12.02 2.19 -5.49
N SER A 148 -13.12 2.44 -6.21
CA SER A 148 -13.71 1.46 -7.14
C SER A 148 -12.73 0.99 -8.23
N SER A 149 -11.78 1.84 -8.64
CA SER A 149 -10.72 1.46 -9.58
C SER A 149 -9.79 0.37 -9.02
N ILE A 150 -9.50 0.43 -7.72
CA ILE A 150 -8.69 -0.59 -7.03
C ILE A 150 -9.51 -1.86 -6.82
N LEU A 151 -10.80 -1.74 -6.47
CA LEU A 151 -11.69 -2.91 -6.36
C LEU A 151 -11.82 -3.65 -7.71
N GLY A 152 -11.91 -2.92 -8.82
CA GLY A 152 -11.90 -3.51 -10.16
C GLY A 152 -10.59 -4.26 -10.46
N ALA A 153 -9.44 -3.68 -10.11
CA ALA A 153 -8.14 -4.34 -10.27
C ALA A 153 -8.03 -5.61 -9.40
N ILE A 154 -8.54 -5.59 -8.17
CA ILE A 154 -8.60 -6.77 -7.30
C ILE A 154 -9.50 -7.86 -7.90
N SER A 155 -10.65 -7.49 -8.49
CA SER A 155 -11.50 -8.43 -9.20
C SER A 155 -10.79 -9.08 -10.39
N GLU A 156 -10.00 -8.31 -11.15
CA GLU A 156 -9.19 -8.86 -12.24
C GLU A 156 -8.10 -9.84 -11.74
N VAL A 157 -7.39 -9.49 -10.65
CA VAL A 157 -6.40 -10.41 -10.04
C VAL A 157 -7.06 -11.72 -9.61
N LYS A 158 -8.25 -11.63 -9.00
CA LYS A 158 -9.03 -12.81 -8.60
C LYS A 158 -9.51 -13.63 -9.79
N GLU A 159 -9.93 -12.98 -10.87
CA GLU A 159 -10.29 -13.67 -12.13
C GLU A 159 -9.10 -14.46 -12.68
N ARG A 160 -7.92 -13.82 -12.75
CA ARG A 160 -6.66 -14.45 -13.21
C ARG A 160 -6.25 -15.65 -12.35
N GLU A 161 -6.40 -15.54 -11.04
CA GLU A 161 -6.16 -16.64 -10.10
C GLU A 161 -7.07 -17.84 -10.40
N LEU A 162 -8.37 -17.61 -10.63
CA LEU A 162 -9.33 -18.67 -10.92
C LEU A 162 -9.04 -19.42 -12.23
N VAL A 163 -8.38 -18.78 -13.19
CA VAL A 163 -7.97 -19.39 -14.46
C VAL A 163 -6.52 -19.88 -14.46
N GLY A 164 -5.78 -19.72 -13.35
CA GLY A 164 -4.40 -20.19 -13.21
C GLY A 164 -3.34 -19.30 -13.85
N GLU A 165 -3.63 -18.04 -14.16
CA GLU A 165 -2.69 -17.07 -14.76
C GLU A 165 -1.85 -16.34 -13.70
N GLN A 166 -1.21 -17.08 -12.79
CA GLN A 166 -0.36 -16.51 -11.74
C GLN A 166 1.00 -16.08 -12.34
N ARG A 167 1.31 -14.77 -12.30
CA ARG A 167 2.60 -14.21 -12.79
C ARG A 167 3.61 -13.89 -11.68
N TYR A 168 3.27 -14.14 -10.42
CA TYR A 168 4.12 -13.74 -9.29
C TYR A 168 5.31 -14.69 -9.03
N THR A 169 5.32 -15.87 -9.66
CA THR A 169 6.40 -16.86 -9.51
C THR A 169 7.72 -16.38 -10.07
N ASP A 170 7.71 -15.61 -11.16
CA ASP A 170 8.92 -15.15 -11.86
C ASP A 170 9.72 -14.11 -11.06
N ILE A 171 9.15 -13.60 -9.96
CA ILE A 171 9.73 -12.57 -9.08
C ILE A 171 10.43 -13.20 -7.86
N LEU A 172 10.11 -14.45 -7.53
CA LEU A 172 10.57 -15.13 -6.32
C LEU A 172 11.68 -16.17 -6.58
N GLU A 173 12.14 -16.31 -7.83
CA GLU A 173 13.29 -17.12 -8.24
C GLU A 173 14.58 -16.29 -8.39
#